data_AF-A0A7L8UZX2-F1
#
_entry.id   AF-A0A7L8UZX2-F1
#
_cell.length_a   1.000
_cell.length_b   1.000
_cell.length_c   1.000
_cell.angle_alpha   90.00
_cell.angle_beta   90.00
_cell.angle_gamma   90.00
#
_symmetry.space_group_name_H-M   'P 1'
#
loop_
_entity.id
_entity.type
_entity.pdbx_description
1 polymer ?
#
loop_
_entity_poly.entity_id
_entity_poly.type
_entity_poly.pdbx_seq_one_letter_code
_entity_poly.pdbx_strand_id
1 'polypeptide(L)'
;MAKLLTEYQDNEHIDTFTLIKSADVRLTKTGKTYLSLVFSDRSGDLPGNLWDATEIQINTLIPGTIVKIQGVRGAYQDKPQIQITSIRVSESGEPSNPADFMTHAPIKEDVMRDELADIMLMITNPVWNRLLRKLFSAAQDAFLRFPAAKMNHHAFAGGLAFHSLSIARLAQNIAAQYPQINKELLLTGALLHDLGKTIELSGPVATQYTVEGNLIGHIVLIDEQIVLAANELHFDLHSEDMVVLRHVVLAHHGLLEYGSPVRPALLEAEVLHQLDELDASIQMVTSALEKTEENNFSERVFGLDNRRFYRSHYNVIDK
;
A
#
# COMPACT_ATOMS: atom_id res chain seq x y z
N MET A 1 28.20 -5.66 2.55
CA MET A 1 26.76 -5.88 2.85
C MET A 1 26.33 -7.16 2.14
N ALA A 2 25.39 -7.91 2.71
CA ALA A 2 24.79 -9.04 1.99
C ALA A 2 23.99 -8.50 0.80
N LYS A 3 23.97 -9.25 -0.29
CA LYS A 3 23.23 -8.92 -1.50
C LYS A 3 21.73 -9.03 -1.25
N LEU A 4 20.93 -8.09 -1.77
CA LEU A 4 19.48 -8.10 -1.63
C LEU A 4 18.81 -8.99 -2.69
N LEU A 5 17.59 -9.45 -2.43
CA LEU A 5 16.88 -10.46 -3.22
C LEU A 5 16.78 -10.14 -4.71
N THR A 6 16.44 -8.91 -5.07
CA THR A 6 16.25 -8.53 -6.48
C THR A 6 17.56 -8.23 -7.20
N GLU A 7 18.69 -8.18 -6.48
CA GLU A 7 20.02 -7.97 -7.06
C GLU A 7 20.62 -9.28 -7.60
N TYR A 8 20.16 -10.44 -7.11
CA TYR A 8 20.64 -11.75 -7.54
C TYR A 8 20.34 -11.98 -9.03
N GLN A 9 21.38 -12.40 -9.75
CA GLN A 9 21.33 -12.67 -11.19
C GLN A 9 20.97 -14.13 -11.46
N ASP A 10 20.50 -14.43 -12.66
CA ASP A 10 20.15 -15.80 -13.03
C ASP A 10 21.33 -16.78 -12.85
N ASN A 11 21.03 -17.94 -12.28
CA ASN A 11 21.96 -19.00 -11.85
C ASN A 11 22.86 -18.66 -10.65
N GLU A 12 22.66 -17.52 -10.00
CA GLU A 12 23.40 -17.17 -8.78
C GLU A 12 22.86 -17.92 -7.56
N HIS A 13 23.77 -18.35 -6.68
CA HIS A 13 23.41 -18.98 -5.42
C HIS A 13 22.88 -17.95 -4.43
N ILE A 14 21.72 -18.26 -3.84
CA ILE A 14 21.10 -17.48 -2.79
C ILE A 14 21.34 -18.20 -1.46
N ASP A 15 21.87 -17.48 -0.46
CA ASP A 15 21.95 -17.88 0.95
C ASP A 15 21.73 -16.63 1.79
N THR A 16 20.48 -16.37 2.18
CA THR A 16 20.09 -15.13 2.86
C THR A 16 18.86 -15.31 3.75
N PHE A 17 18.61 -14.32 4.60
CA PHE A 17 17.36 -14.21 5.34
C PHE A 17 16.35 -13.38 4.53
N THR A 18 15.09 -13.75 4.63
CA THR A 18 13.97 -13.05 3.97
C THR A 18 12.70 -13.20 4.79
N LEU A 19 11.77 -12.26 4.61
CA LEU A 19 10.40 -12.37 5.08
C LEU A 19 9.54 -13.20 4.11
N ILE A 20 8.73 -14.13 4.62
CA ILE A 20 7.63 -14.70 3.85
C ILE A 20 6.51 -13.65 3.77
N LYS A 21 6.28 -13.09 2.58
CA LYS A 21 5.19 -12.15 2.32
C LYS A 21 3.86 -12.87 2.09
N SER A 22 3.88 -14.00 1.40
CA SER A 22 2.71 -14.86 1.21
C SER A 22 3.09 -16.34 1.13
N ALA A 23 2.18 -17.20 1.55
CA ALA A 23 2.34 -18.65 1.49
C ALA A 23 1.00 -19.31 1.15
N ASP A 24 0.89 -19.86 -0.06
CA ASP A 24 -0.29 -20.59 -0.51
C ASP A 24 0.00 -22.08 -0.59
N VAL A 25 -0.82 -22.90 0.07
CA VAL A 25 -0.82 -24.36 -0.11
C VAL A 25 -1.49 -24.69 -1.44
N ARG A 26 -0.78 -25.37 -2.33
CA ARG A 26 -1.27 -25.75 -3.65
C ARG A 26 -1.01 -27.21 -3.96
N LEU A 27 -1.76 -27.73 -4.93
CA LEU A 27 -1.59 -29.09 -5.44
C LEU A 27 -0.98 -29.06 -6.83
N THR A 28 -0.01 -29.93 -7.07
CA THR A 28 0.51 -30.22 -8.41
C THR A 28 -0.54 -30.95 -9.24
N LYS A 29 -0.32 -31.05 -10.55
CA LYS A 29 -1.19 -31.85 -11.45
C LYS A 29 -1.30 -33.33 -11.04
N THR A 30 -0.31 -33.84 -10.30
CA THR A 30 -0.28 -35.22 -9.79
C THR A 30 -0.83 -35.34 -8.37
N GLY A 31 -1.39 -34.27 -7.80
CA GLY A 31 -2.03 -34.28 -6.48
C GLY A 31 -1.06 -34.10 -5.30
N LYS A 32 0.25 -33.93 -5.55
CA LYS A 32 1.22 -33.64 -4.48
C LYS A 32 1.13 -32.19 -4.01
N THR A 33 1.24 -31.98 -2.71
CA THR A 33 1.24 -30.66 -2.08
C THR A 33 2.57 -29.92 -2.26
N TYR A 34 2.48 -28.62 -2.53
CA TYR A 34 3.62 -27.69 -2.52
C TYR A 34 3.20 -26.34 -1.93
N LEU A 35 4.17 -25.57 -1.45
CA LEU A 35 3.94 -24.18 -1.04
C LEU A 35 4.38 -23.24 -2.17
N SER A 36 3.48 -22.37 -2.60
CA SER A 36 3.78 -21.22 -3.44
C SER A 36 4.08 -20.04 -2.53
N LEU A 37 5.35 -19.66 -2.42
CA LEU A 37 5.85 -18.64 -1.51
C LEU A 37 6.23 -17.37 -2.27
N VAL A 38 6.07 -16.23 -1.61
CA VAL A 38 6.66 -14.96 -2.04
C VAL A 38 7.59 -14.47 -0.93
N PHE A 39 8.85 -14.29 -1.27
CA PHE A 39 9.89 -13.81 -0.36
C PHE A 39 10.07 -12.31 -0.57
N SER A 40 10.33 -11.59 0.51
CA SER A 40 10.50 -10.13 0.49
C SER A 40 11.74 -9.71 1.29
N ASP A 41 12.39 -8.66 0.80
CA ASP A 41 13.37 -7.87 1.53
C ASP A 41 13.25 -6.39 1.11
N ARG A 42 14.23 -5.56 1.51
CA ARG A 42 14.22 -4.11 1.19
C ARG A 42 14.31 -3.80 -0.30
N SER A 43 14.72 -4.75 -1.14
CA SER A 43 14.85 -4.57 -2.59
C SER A 43 13.60 -5.01 -3.36
N GLY A 44 12.65 -5.67 -2.70
CA GLY A 44 11.39 -6.10 -3.29
C GLY A 44 11.10 -7.60 -3.09
N ASP A 45 10.26 -8.12 -3.98
CA ASP A 45 9.69 -9.46 -3.84
C ASP A 45 10.26 -10.43 -4.89
N LEU A 46 10.44 -11.69 -4.50
CA LEU A 46 10.84 -12.78 -5.38
C LEU A 46 10.02 -14.05 -5.06
N PRO A 47 9.27 -14.62 -6.03
CA PRO A 47 8.49 -15.83 -5.79
C PRO A 47 9.37 -17.08 -5.74
N GLY A 48 8.91 -18.14 -5.09
CA GLY A 48 9.57 -19.45 -5.11
C GLY A 48 8.62 -20.57 -4.68
N ASN A 49 8.79 -21.74 -5.27
CA ASN A 49 7.97 -22.92 -4.93
C ASN A 49 8.78 -23.89 -4.08
N LEU A 50 8.23 -24.27 -2.92
CA LEU A 50 8.73 -25.38 -2.11
C LEU A 50 7.93 -26.63 -2.46
N TRP A 51 8.55 -27.51 -3.25
CA TRP A 51 7.95 -28.77 -3.68
C TRP A 51 7.96 -29.81 -2.56
N ASP A 52 7.01 -30.75 -2.63
CA ASP A 52 6.85 -31.85 -1.67
C ASP A 52 6.80 -31.35 -0.20
N ALA A 53 6.06 -30.25 0.03
CA ALA A 53 6.02 -29.58 1.33
C ALA A 53 5.37 -30.47 2.41
N THR A 54 6.05 -30.59 3.55
CA THR A 54 5.57 -31.35 4.71
C THR A 54 4.52 -30.57 5.52
N GLU A 55 3.72 -31.26 6.34
CA GLU A 55 2.75 -30.60 7.24
C GLU A 55 3.43 -29.62 8.21
N ILE A 56 4.62 -29.95 8.71
CA ILE A 56 5.40 -29.06 9.59
C ILE A 56 5.76 -27.77 8.84
N GLN A 57 6.24 -27.89 7.60
CA GLN A 57 6.56 -26.72 6.78
C GLN A 57 5.32 -25.88 6.48
N ILE A 58 4.18 -26.51 6.16
CA ILE A 58 2.91 -25.80 5.92
C ILE A 58 2.50 -24.98 7.15
N ASN A 59 2.66 -25.54 8.35
CA ASN A 59 2.27 -24.89 9.59
C ASN A 59 3.27 -23.85 10.12
N THR A 60 4.52 -23.84 9.63
CA THR A 60 5.59 -22.95 10.12
C THR A 60 6.01 -21.88 9.12
N LEU A 61 5.93 -22.15 7.82
CA LEU A 61 6.28 -21.24 6.74
C LEU A 61 5.06 -20.38 6.36
N ILE A 62 4.56 -19.64 7.35
CA ILE A 62 3.41 -18.75 7.21
C ILE A 62 3.84 -17.30 6.92
N PRO A 63 2.94 -16.45 6.38
CA PRO A 63 3.23 -15.04 6.15
C PRO A 63 3.66 -14.33 7.44
N GLY A 64 4.67 -13.46 7.35
CA GLY A 64 5.24 -12.74 8.48
C GLY A 64 6.44 -13.44 9.14
N THR A 65 6.71 -14.69 8.78
CA THR A 65 7.85 -15.45 9.30
C THR A 65 9.14 -15.07 8.57
N ILE A 66 10.22 -14.82 9.33
CA ILE A 66 11.56 -14.68 8.79
C ILE A 66 12.17 -16.07 8.62
N VAL A 67 12.70 -16.31 7.44
CA VAL A 67 13.28 -17.59 7.06
C VAL A 67 14.68 -17.39 6.50
N LYS A 68 15.55 -18.35 6.78
CA LYS A 68 16.79 -18.52 6.03
C LYS A 68 16.50 -19.40 4.82
N ILE A 69 16.78 -18.86 3.64
CA ILE A 69 16.61 -19.56 2.37
C ILE A 69 17.97 -19.88 1.75
N GLN A 70 18.06 -21.07 1.18
CA GLN A 70 19.13 -21.44 0.25
C GLN A 70 18.50 -21.92 -1.05
N GLY A 71 19.12 -21.53 -2.16
CA GLY A 71 18.64 -21.91 -3.48
C GLY A 71 19.45 -21.31 -4.60
N VAL A 72 18.87 -21.33 -5.78
CA VAL A 72 19.43 -20.71 -6.98
C VAL A 72 18.41 -19.76 -7.58
N ARG A 73 18.85 -18.57 -7.97
CA ARG A 73 18.04 -17.63 -8.74
C ARG A 73 17.79 -18.22 -10.13
N GLY A 74 16.53 -18.44 -10.48
CA GLY A 74 16.15 -18.99 -11.80
C GLY A 74 14.90 -18.31 -12.36
N ALA A 75 14.49 -18.65 -13.58
CA ALA A 75 13.31 -18.08 -14.20
C ALA A 75 12.24 -19.15 -14.46
N TYR A 76 10.97 -18.75 -14.44
CA TYR A 76 9.85 -19.55 -14.95
C TYR A 76 8.96 -18.68 -15.82
N GLN A 77 8.79 -19.07 -17.09
CA GLN A 77 8.10 -18.26 -18.10
C GLN A 77 8.66 -16.83 -18.15
N ASP A 78 9.99 -16.72 -18.19
CA ASP A 78 10.76 -15.46 -18.20
C ASP A 78 10.57 -14.57 -16.96
N LYS A 79 9.87 -15.06 -15.93
CA LYS A 79 9.71 -14.36 -14.65
C LYS A 79 10.73 -14.83 -13.62
N PRO A 80 11.40 -13.90 -12.92
CA PRO A 80 12.27 -14.20 -11.78
C PRO A 80 11.61 -15.06 -10.71
N GLN A 81 12.31 -16.11 -10.25
CA GLN A 81 11.93 -16.91 -9.10
C GLN A 81 13.15 -17.53 -8.36
N ILE A 82 12.91 -18.07 -7.18
CA ILE A 82 13.87 -18.86 -6.41
C ILE A 82 13.58 -20.34 -6.62
N GLN A 83 14.58 -21.10 -7.07
CA GLN A 83 14.58 -22.55 -6.98
C GLN A 83 15.11 -22.93 -5.59
N ILE A 84 14.18 -23.24 -4.67
CA ILE A 84 14.50 -23.48 -3.26
C ILE A 84 15.18 -24.83 -3.10
N THR A 85 16.35 -24.86 -2.47
CA THR A 85 17.05 -26.09 -2.07
C THR A 85 16.90 -26.37 -0.59
N SER A 86 16.86 -25.33 0.24
CA SER A 86 16.62 -25.44 1.68
C SER A 86 15.92 -24.19 2.22
N ILE A 87 15.06 -24.38 3.21
CA ILE A 87 14.36 -23.30 3.89
C ILE A 87 14.13 -23.69 5.35
N ARG A 88 14.39 -22.75 6.26
CA ARG A 88 14.06 -22.89 7.69
C ARG A 88 13.68 -21.56 8.31
N VAL A 89 12.93 -21.61 9.40
CA VAL A 89 12.64 -20.44 10.25
C VAL A 89 13.94 -19.93 10.88
N SER A 90 14.03 -18.61 11.08
CA SER A 90 15.12 -17.99 11.84
C SER A 90 15.19 -18.52 13.28
N GLU A 91 16.40 -18.75 13.77
CA GLU A 91 16.68 -19.27 15.11
C GLU A 91 17.07 -18.15 16.10
N SER A 92 17.20 -18.49 17.39
CA SER A 92 17.67 -17.54 18.39
C SER A 92 19.09 -17.05 18.06
N GLY A 93 19.29 -15.73 18.06
CA GLY A 93 20.54 -15.09 17.64
C GLY A 93 20.60 -14.73 16.15
N GLU A 94 19.56 -15.07 15.38
CA GLU A 94 19.40 -14.66 13.98
C GLU A 94 18.40 -13.50 13.84
N PRO A 95 18.30 -12.84 12.66
CA PRO A 95 17.35 -11.76 12.45
C PRO A 95 15.91 -12.18 12.76
N SER A 96 15.24 -11.39 13.59
CA SER A 96 13.89 -11.69 14.11
C SER A 96 12.88 -10.56 13.90
N ASN A 97 13.30 -9.43 13.33
CA ASN A 97 12.45 -8.26 13.09
C ASN A 97 11.99 -8.21 11.62
N PRO A 98 10.70 -8.44 11.31
CA PRO A 98 10.18 -8.41 9.94
C PRO A 98 10.39 -7.08 9.23
N ALA A 99 10.39 -5.96 9.96
CA ALA A 99 10.55 -4.63 9.38
C ALA A 99 11.91 -4.45 8.68
N ASP A 100 12.92 -5.26 9.05
CA ASP A 100 14.23 -5.24 8.39
C ASP A 100 14.20 -5.82 6.97
N PHE A 101 13.15 -6.57 6.62
CA PHE A 101 12.97 -7.28 5.35
C PHE A 101 11.76 -6.77 4.56
N MET A 102 11.39 -5.50 4.74
CA MET A 102 10.28 -4.90 4.03
C MET A 102 10.74 -3.67 3.26
N THR A 103 10.04 -3.40 2.16
CA THR A 103 10.08 -2.09 1.51
C THR A 103 9.37 -1.06 2.40
N HIS A 104 9.91 0.15 2.42
CA HIS A 104 9.40 1.27 3.22
C HIS A 104 9.14 2.47 2.32
N ALA A 105 8.32 3.41 2.79
CA ALA A 105 8.17 4.70 2.14
C ALA A 105 9.53 5.41 1.98
N PRO A 106 9.71 6.19 0.91
CA PRO A 106 10.97 6.93 0.67
C PRO A 106 11.16 8.09 1.67
N ILE A 107 10.17 8.37 2.51
CA ILE A 107 10.18 9.41 3.55
C ILE A 107 10.05 8.74 4.92
N LYS A 108 10.78 9.27 5.91
CA LYS A 108 10.76 8.76 7.29
C LYS A 108 9.40 9.00 7.97
N GLU A 109 9.03 8.09 8.88
CA GLU A 109 7.80 8.17 9.68
C GLU A 109 7.64 9.53 10.38
N ASP A 110 8.70 10.05 11.02
CA ASP A 110 8.65 11.33 11.74
C ASP A 110 8.39 12.52 10.81
N VAL A 111 8.95 12.49 9.59
CA VAL A 111 8.72 13.55 8.60
C VAL A 111 7.26 13.53 8.11
N MET A 112 6.72 12.34 7.86
CA MET A 112 5.29 12.20 7.50
C MET A 112 4.37 12.62 8.65
N ARG A 113 4.77 12.38 9.90
CA ARG A 113 4.03 12.80 11.10
C ARG A 113 3.99 14.32 11.23
N ASP A 114 5.13 14.98 11.02
CA ASP A 114 5.23 16.44 11.05
C ASP A 114 4.40 17.06 9.91
N GLU A 115 4.49 16.51 8.70
CA GLU A 115 3.71 16.98 7.54
C GLU A 115 2.20 16.81 7.75
N LEU A 116 1.76 15.69 8.32
CA LEU A 116 0.36 15.47 8.70
C LEU A 116 -0.12 16.57 9.67
N ALA A 117 0.69 16.87 10.69
CA ALA A 117 0.35 17.90 11.66
C ALA A 117 0.26 19.29 11.01
N ASP A 118 1.19 19.62 10.12
CA ASP A 118 1.20 20.88 9.37
C ASP A 118 -0.05 21.05 8.49
N ILE A 119 -0.45 19.99 7.76
CA ILE A 119 -1.66 20.03 6.93
C ILE A 119 -2.91 20.18 7.80
N MET A 120 -2.99 19.47 8.93
CA MET A 120 -4.10 19.62 9.89
C MET A 120 -4.20 21.04 10.48
N LEU A 121 -3.08 21.78 10.59
CA LEU A 121 -3.08 23.19 11.02
C LEU A 121 -3.65 24.14 9.97
N MET A 122 -3.65 23.77 8.68
CA MET A 122 -4.22 24.60 7.61
C MET A 122 -5.75 24.61 7.61
N ILE A 123 -6.39 23.66 8.30
CA ILE A 123 -7.84 23.49 8.32
C ILE A 123 -8.42 24.29 9.48
N THR A 124 -9.09 25.39 9.15
CA THR A 124 -9.65 26.35 10.10
C THR A 124 -11.13 26.10 10.40
N ASN A 125 -11.84 25.36 9.54
CA ASN A 125 -13.19 24.88 9.82
C ASN A 125 -13.17 24.01 11.11
N PRO A 126 -13.93 24.40 12.15
CA PRO A 126 -13.86 23.75 13.46
C PRO A 126 -14.43 22.33 13.49
N VAL A 127 -15.38 22.00 12.61
CA VAL A 127 -15.97 20.66 12.50
C VAL A 127 -14.94 19.69 11.94
N TRP A 128 -14.38 20.02 10.76
CA TRP A 128 -13.40 19.17 10.08
C TRP A 128 -12.10 19.03 10.87
N ASN A 129 -11.59 20.12 11.46
CA ASN A 129 -10.37 20.08 12.27
C ASN A 129 -10.53 19.14 13.48
N ARG A 130 -11.66 19.24 14.21
CA ARG A 130 -11.93 18.40 15.37
C ARG A 130 -12.13 16.93 14.98
N LEU A 131 -12.78 16.66 13.84
CA LEU A 131 -12.91 15.30 13.30
C LEU A 131 -11.54 14.69 12.98
N LEU A 132 -10.69 15.40 12.23
CA LEU A 132 -9.35 14.93 11.91
C LEU A 132 -8.56 14.61 13.18
N ARG A 133 -8.53 15.54 14.15
CA ARG A 133 -7.84 15.31 15.43
C ARG A 133 -8.36 14.08 16.15
N LYS A 134 -9.68 13.88 16.19
CA LYS A 134 -10.29 12.72 16.82
C LYS A 134 -9.92 11.42 16.12
N LEU A 135 -10.06 11.35 14.81
CA LEU A 135 -9.77 10.15 14.01
C LEU A 135 -8.27 9.80 14.05
N PHE A 136 -7.39 10.77 13.81
CA PHE A 136 -5.95 10.54 13.85
C PHE A 136 -5.45 10.24 15.26
N SER A 137 -6.06 10.76 16.34
CA SER A 137 -5.68 10.34 17.70
C SER A 137 -5.82 8.83 17.94
N ALA A 138 -6.76 8.18 17.24
CA ALA A 138 -6.99 6.73 17.33
C ALA A 138 -6.20 5.94 16.28
N ALA A 139 -6.03 6.48 15.08
CA ALA A 139 -5.52 5.74 13.92
C ALA A 139 -4.11 6.13 13.46
N GLN A 140 -3.48 7.18 14.00
CA GLN A 140 -2.24 7.75 13.48
C GLN A 140 -1.08 6.74 13.37
N ASP A 141 -0.88 5.89 14.37
CA ASP A 141 0.21 4.90 14.31
C ASP A 141 -0.02 3.85 13.22
N ALA A 142 -1.27 3.45 13.00
CA ALA A 142 -1.63 2.56 11.90
C ALA A 142 -1.48 3.28 10.55
N PHE A 143 -2.01 4.50 10.43
CA PHE A 143 -1.91 5.34 9.23
C PHE A 143 -0.47 5.53 8.76
N LEU A 144 0.45 5.81 9.69
CA LEU A 144 1.86 6.04 9.39
C LEU A 144 2.66 4.79 9.02
N ARG A 145 2.14 3.59 9.31
CA ARG A 145 2.89 2.33 9.12
C ARG A 145 2.25 1.40 8.10
N PHE A 146 0.94 1.44 7.92
CA PHE A 146 0.23 0.53 7.04
C PHE A 146 0.57 0.83 5.56
N PRO A 147 0.50 -0.19 4.69
CA PRO A 147 0.56 0.04 3.25
C PRO A 147 -0.76 0.63 2.74
N ALA A 148 -0.72 1.30 1.58
CA ALA A 148 -1.95 1.77 0.93
C ALA A 148 -2.66 0.66 0.14
N ALA A 149 -1.96 -0.43 -0.19
CA ALA A 149 -2.52 -1.57 -0.90
C ALA A 149 -1.80 -2.87 -0.54
N LYS A 150 -2.45 -4.01 -0.79
CA LYS A 150 -1.82 -5.33 -0.60
C LYS A 150 -0.74 -5.63 -1.64
N MET A 151 -0.97 -5.25 -2.90
CA MET A 151 -0.11 -5.63 -4.04
C MET A 151 0.15 -4.50 -5.05
N ASN A 152 -0.62 -3.42 -5.01
CA ASN A 152 -0.59 -2.36 -6.04
C ASN A 152 0.25 -1.15 -5.59
N HIS A 153 -0.17 0.07 -5.94
CA HIS A 153 0.51 1.31 -5.58
C HIS A 153 0.72 1.40 -4.07
N HIS A 154 1.90 1.86 -3.66
CA HIS A 154 2.27 2.04 -2.25
C HIS A 154 2.06 0.80 -1.34
N ALA A 155 2.27 -0.40 -1.89
CA ALA A 155 2.24 -1.67 -1.15
C ALA A 155 3.51 -1.92 -0.33
N PHE A 156 3.88 -0.94 0.51
CA PHE A 156 5.06 -0.93 1.37
C PHE A 156 4.73 -0.30 2.73
N ALA A 157 5.55 -0.55 3.75
CA ALA A 157 5.33 0.03 5.07
C ALA A 157 5.38 1.57 5.01
N GLY A 158 4.38 2.22 5.61
CA GLY A 158 4.15 3.67 5.55
C GLY A 158 3.56 4.16 4.24
N GLY A 159 3.16 3.25 3.34
CA GLY A 159 2.56 3.60 2.05
C GLY A 159 1.25 4.37 2.15
N LEU A 160 0.43 4.08 3.16
CA LEU A 160 -0.87 4.76 3.36
C LEU A 160 -0.70 6.26 3.63
N ALA A 161 0.14 6.60 4.61
CA ALA A 161 0.46 8.00 4.90
C ALA A 161 1.18 8.67 3.73
N PHE A 162 2.16 8.01 3.12
CA PHE A 162 2.89 8.57 1.99
C PHE A 162 1.97 8.96 0.82
N HIS A 163 1.04 8.07 0.47
CA HIS A 163 0.02 8.28 -0.56
C HIS A 163 -0.92 9.44 -0.21
N SER A 164 -1.53 9.40 0.98
CA SER A 164 -2.48 10.44 1.43
C SER A 164 -1.84 11.83 1.50
N LEU A 165 -0.58 11.91 1.97
CA LEU A 165 0.18 13.15 2.01
C LEU A 165 0.60 13.63 0.61
N SER A 166 0.90 12.70 -0.31
CA SER A 166 1.13 13.02 -1.73
C SER A 166 -0.08 13.70 -2.37
N ILE A 167 -1.26 13.10 -2.22
CA ILE A 167 -2.53 13.68 -2.67
C ILE A 167 -2.77 15.04 -2.01
N ALA A 168 -2.52 15.16 -0.70
CA ALA A 168 -2.71 16.44 0.00
C ALA A 168 -1.76 17.53 -0.53
N ARG A 169 -0.50 17.21 -0.88
CA ARG A 169 0.41 18.15 -1.55
C ARG A 169 -0.11 18.57 -2.93
N LEU A 170 -0.59 17.62 -3.73
CA LEU A 170 -1.20 17.91 -5.04
C LEU A 170 -2.45 18.79 -4.87
N ALA A 171 -3.30 18.49 -3.90
CA ALA A 171 -4.50 19.26 -3.57
C ALA A 171 -4.18 20.71 -3.22
N GLN A 172 -3.10 20.97 -2.46
CA GLN A 172 -2.66 22.34 -2.17
C GLN A 172 -2.32 23.11 -3.44
N ASN A 173 -1.59 22.49 -4.38
CA ASN A 173 -1.20 23.12 -5.64
C ASN A 173 -2.41 23.38 -6.55
N ILE A 174 -3.32 22.40 -6.66
CA ILE A 174 -4.54 22.54 -7.46
C ILE A 174 -5.45 23.63 -6.88
N ALA A 175 -5.66 23.67 -5.57
CA ALA A 175 -6.47 24.70 -4.92
C ALA A 175 -5.82 26.11 -5.04
N ALA A 176 -4.49 26.21 -5.07
CA ALA A 176 -3.80 27.48 -5.33
C ALA A 176 -4.03 27.99 -6.76
N GLN A 177 -4.14 27.08 -7.73
CA GLN A 177 -4.40 27.42 -9.14
C GLN A 177 -5.88 27.72 -9.40
N TYR A 178 -6.80 27.05 -8.72
CA TYR A 178 -8.24 27.16 -8.91
C TYR A 178 -8.94 27.62 -7.62
N PRO A 179 -9.08 28.94 -7.39
CA PRO A 179 -9.62 29.50 -6.15
C PRO A 179 -11.07 29.11 -5.83
N GLN A 180 -11.83 28.61 -6.79
CA GLN A 180 -13.18 28.09 -6.58
C GLN A 180 -13.22 26.75 -5.82
N ILE A 181 -12.07 26.08 -5.66
CA ILE A 181 -11.97 24.85 -4.88
C ILE A 181 -11.88 25.21 -3.40
N ASN A 182 -12.74 24.63 -2.58
CA ASN A 182 -12.62 24.70 -1.14
C ASN A 182 -11.40 23.87 -0.69
N LYS A 183 -10.27 24.56 -0.50
CA LYS A 183 -8.99 23.96 -0.10
C LYS A 183 -9.14 23.11 1.17
N GLU A 184 -9.87 23.59 2.17
CA GLU A 184 -9.98 22.89 3.46
C GLU A 184 -10.77 21.59 3.34
N LEU A 185 -11.88 21.60 2.59
CA LEU A 185 -12.66 20.39 2.31
C LEU A 185 -11.85 19.36 1.52
N LEU A 186 -11.14 19.81 0.48
CA LEU A 186 -10.30 18.93 -0.33
C LEU A 186 -9.16 18.31 0.48
N LEU A 187 -8.47 19.08 1.32
CA LEU A 187 -7.42 18.55 2.20
C LEU A 187 -7.97 17.60 3.26
N THR A 188 -9.13 17.91 3.84
CA THR A 188 -9.78 17.03 4.81
C THR A 188 -10.15 15.69 4.15
N GLY A 189 -10.71 15.74 2.94
CA GLY A 189 -10.99 14.55 2.13
C GLY A 189 -9.73 13.75 1.81
N ALA A 190 -8.66 14.42 1.34
CA ALA A 190 -7.39 13.77 1.01
C ALA A 190 -6.76 13.03 2.20
N LEU A 191 -6.83 13.58 3.41
CA LEU A 191 -6.30 12.90 4.60
C LEU A 191 -7.17 11.72 5.07
N LEU A 192 -8.48 11.76 4.81
CA LEU A 192 -9.42 10.76 5.32
C LEU A 192 -9.76 9.64 4.33
N HIS A 193 -9.73 9.89 3.02
CA HIS A 193 -10.35 9.00 2.01
C HIS A 193 -10.00 7.52 2.19
N ASP A 194 -8.72 7.27 2.51
CA ASP A 194 -8.15 5.94 2.66
C ASP A 194 -7.91 5.51 4.11
N LEU A 195 -8.24 6.34 5.10
CA LEU A 195 -7.96 6.04 6.52
C LEU A 195 -8.67 4.75 6.99
N GLY A 196 -9.78 4.37 6.34
CA GLY A 196 -10.45 3.08 6.57
C GLY A 196 -9.55 1.85 6.30
N LYS A 197 -8.44 2.01 5.57
CA LYS A 197 -7.45 0.96 5.34
C LYS A 197 -6.76 0.50 6.63
N THR A 198 -6.78 1.31 7.69
CA THR A 198 -6.31 0.90 9.02
C THR A 198 -7.20 -0.16 9.68
N ILE A 199 -8.40 -0.39 9.15
CA ILE A 199 -9.35 -1.42 9.58
C ILE A 199 -9.47 -2.52 8.53
N GLU A 200 -9.42 -2.16 7.23
CA GLU A 200 -9.47 -3.11 6.11
C GLU A 200 -8.27 -4.07 6.09
N LEU A 201 -7.10 -3.61 6.54
CA LEU A 201 -5.84 -4.34 6.47
C LEU A 201 -5.35 -4.77 7.86
N SER A 202 -4.71 -5.94 7.92
CA SER A 202 -4.26 -6.56 9.17
C SER A 202 -3.02 -5.90 9.81
N GLY A 203 -2.33 -5.03 9.08
CA GLY A 203 -1.09 -4.39 9.53
C GLY A 203 -0.01 -4.29 8.44
N PRO A 204 1.18 -3.78 8.80
CA PRO A 204 2.27 -3.57 7.86
C PRO A 204 2.96 -4.86 7.42
N VAL A 205 3.11 -5.83 8.32
CA VAL A 205 3.86 -7.07 8.05
C VAL A 205 2.94 -8.08 7.38
N ALA A 206 3.35 -8.57 6.21
CA ALA A 206 2.64 -9.63 5.46
C ALA A 206 1.13 -9.38 5.36
N THR A 207 0.78 -8.15 4.97
CA THR A 207 -0.57 -7.59 5.02
C THR A 207 -1.62 -8.49 4.38
N GLN A 208 -2.72 -8.70 5.11
CA GLN A 208 -3.92 -9.40 4.65
C GLN A 208 -5.14 -8.51 4.82
N TYR A 209 -6.19 -8.80 4.05
CA TYR A 209 -7.49 -8.21 4.29
C TYR A 209 -8.12 -8.81 5.54
N THR A 210 -8.69 -7.98 6.39
CA THR A 210 -9.52 -8.40 7.53
C THR A 210 -10.87 -8.95 7.03
N VAL A 211 -11.67 -9.51 7.93
CA VAL A 211 -13.02 -9.98 7.56
C VAL A 211 -13.88 -8.79 7.15
N GLU A 212 -13.82 -7.73 7.95
CA GLU A 212 -14.47 -6.44 7.71
C GLU A 212 -13.96 -5.82 6.40
N GLY A 213 -12.65 -5.86 6.16
CA GLY A 213 -12.06 -5.39 4.91
C GLY A 213 -12.58 -6.10 3.66
N ASN A 214 -12.70 -7.44 3.71
CA ASN A 214 -13.22 -8.21 2.58
C ASN A 214 -14.73 -8.04 2.37
N LEU A 215 -15.51 -7.85 3.44
CA LEU A 215 -16.98 -7.83 3.35
C LEU A 215 -17.58 -6.43 3.21
N ILE A 216 -16.90 -5.41 3.75
CA ILE A 216 -17.39 -4.03 3.85
C ILE A 216 -16.56 -3.08 2.98
N GLY A 217 -15.23 -3.18 3.06
CA GLY A 217 -14.29 -2.32 2.34
C GLY A 217 -14.03 -0.96 3.02
N HIS A 218 -12.84 -0.40 2.80
CA HIS A 218 -12.36 0.78 3.53
C HIS A 218 -13.24 2.02 3.38
N ILE A 219 -13.88 2.25 2.22
CA ILE A 219 -14.70 3.46 1.98
C ILE A 219 -15.87 3.55 2.97
N VAL A 220 -16.56 2.43 3.19
CA VAL A 220 -17.68 2.37 4.12
C VAL A 220 -17.16 2.36 5.57
N LEU A 221 -16.04 1.69 5.83
CA LEU A 221 -15.41 1.67 7.15
C LEU A 221 -14.97 3.07 7.60
N ILE A 222 -14.40 3.90 6.71
CA ILE A 222 -14.04 5.27 7.08
C ILE A 222 -15.27 6.14 7.33
N ASP A 223 -16.33 6.01 6.52
CA ASP A 223 -17.57 6.74 6.76
C ASP A 223 -18.19 6.38 8.12
N GLU A 224 -18.16 5.10 8.50
CA GLU A 224 -18.55 4.66 9.84
C GLU A 224 -17.72 5.35 10.93
N GLN A 225 -16.39 5.40 10.79
CA GLN A 225 -15.54 6.07 11.78
C GLN A 225 -15.82 7.59 11.85
N ILE A 226 -16.09 8.24 10.72
CA ILE A 226 -16.50 9.66 10.68
C ILE A 226 -17.81 9.85 11.46
N VAL A 227 -18.81 8.99 11.26
CA VAL A 227 -20.11 9.05 11.96
C VAL A 227 -19.93 8.82 13.46
N LEU A 228 -19.14 7.82 13.88
CA LEU A 228 -18.86 7.56 15.29
C LEU A 228 -18.15 8.75 15.95
N ALA A 229 -17.11 9.29 15.32
CA ALA A 229 -16.39 10.45 15.81
C ALA A 229 -17.28 11.70 15.92
N ALA A 230 -18.15 11.94 14.93
CA ALA A 230 -19.09 13.05 14.94
C ALA A 230 -20.09 12.94 16.10
N ASN A 231 -20.62 11.75 16.38
CA ASN A 231 -21.53 11.52 17.50
C ASN A 231 -20.85 11.78 18.86
N GLU A 232 -19.61 11.31 19.03
CA GLU A 232 -18.82 11.57 20.24
C GLU A 232 -18.49 13.06 20.44
N LEU A 233 -18.31 13.80 19.33
CA LEU A 233 -18.05 15.24 19.35
C LEU A 233 -19.33 16.09 19.43
N HIS A 234 -20.50 15.44 19.45
CA HIS A 234 -21.83 16.04 19.43
C HIS A 234 -22.09 16.94 18.21
N PHE A 235 -21.62 16.52 17.04
CA PHE A 235 -21.90 17.18 15.77
C PHE A 235 -23.21 16.68 15.15
N ASP A 236 -23.93 17.58 14.49
CA ASP A 236 -25.11 17.23 13.70
C ASP A 236 -24.68 16.60 12.38
N LEU A 237 -24.99 15.31 12.22
CA LEU A 237 -24.70 14.54 10.99
C LEU A 237 -25.42 15.07 9.75
N HIS A 238 -26.47 15.88 9.93
CA HIS A 238 -27.23 16.51 8.85
C HIS A 238 -26.76 17.93 8.53
N SER A 239 -25.80 18.47 9.27
CA SER A 239 -25.17 19.74 8.92
C SER A 239 -24.44 19.65 7.59
N GLU A 240 -24.38 20.78 6.87
CA GLU A 240 -23.74 20.84 5.55
C GLU A 240 -22.28 20.39 5.62
N ASP A 241 -21.51 20.87 6.59
CA ASP A 241 -20.11 20.49 6.82
C ASP A 241 -19.92 18.96 6.92
N MET A 242 -20.84 18.26 7.59
CA MET A 242 -20.78 16.80 7.73
C MET A 242 -21.15 16.09 6.42
N VAL A 243 -22.23 16.53 5.77
CA VAL A 243 -22.75 15.89 4.56
C VAL A 243 -21.76 16.02 3.41
N VAL A 244 -21.16 17.20 3.21
CA VAL A 244 -20.21 17.42 2.11
C VAL A 244 -18.89 16.67 2.32
N LEU A 245 -18.37 16.61 3.56
CA LEU A 245 -17.16 15.84 3.85
C LEU A 245 -17.37 14.35 3.62
N ARG A 246 -18.49 13.81 4.14
CA ARG A 246 -18.84 12.40 3.92
C ARG A 246 -19.00 12.10 2.44
N HIS A 247 -19.62 12.99 1.65
CA HIS A 247 -19.72 12.83 0.20
C HIS A 247 -18.35 12.78 -0.48
N VAL A 248 -17.42 13.69 -0.13
CA VAL A 248 -16.06 13.70 -0.69
C VAL A 248 -15.35 12.36 -0.41
N VAL A 249 -15.45 11.84 0.81
CA VAL A 249 -14.86 10.56 1.18
C VAL A 249 -15.58 9.39 0.50
N LEU A 250 -16.90 9.35 0.47
CA LEU A 250 -17.66 8.25 -0.16
C LEU A 250 -17.54 8.23 -1.69
N ALA A 251 -17.17 9.34 -2.33
CA ALA A 251 -17.12 9.45 -3.78
C ALA A 251 -15.71 9.30 -4.38
N HIS A 252 -14.66 9.15 -3.56
CA HIS A 252 -13.27 9.33 -4.02
C HIS A 252 -12.80 8.31 -5.06
N HIS A 253 -13.35 7.09 -5.06
CA HIS A 253 -13.11 6.11 -6.14
C HIS A 253 -13.76 6.51 -7.48
N GLY A 254 -14.60 7.54 -7.53
CA GLY A 254 -15.13 8.15 -8.74
C GLY A 254 -16.27 7.37 -9.41
N LEU A 255 -16.02 6.10 -9.72
CA LEU A 255 -16.91 5.24 -10.49
C LEU A 255 -17.50 4.13 -9.60
N LEU A 256 -18.77 3.80 -9.84
CA LEU A 256 -19.45 2.71 -9.12
C LEU A 256 -18.75 1.35 -9.35
N GLU A 257 -18.19 1.16 -10.55
CA GLU A 257 -17.44 -0.05 -10.91
C GLU A 257 -16.09 -0.17 -10.19
N TYR A 258 -15.55 0.93 -9.66
CA TYR A 258 -14.37 0.92 -8.80
C TYR A 258 -14.74 0.69 -7.32
N GLY A 259 -16.01 0.40 -7.03
CA GLY A 259 -16.51 0.18 -5.68
C GLY A 259 -16.93 1.45 -4.95
N SER A 260 -16.95 2.61 -5.62
CA SER A 260 -17.45 3.86 -5.05
C SER A 260 -18.95 3.75 -4.74
N PRO A 261 -19.41 4.00 -3.49
CA PRO A 261 -20.84 4.03 -3.15
C PRO A 261 -21.64 5.04 -3.97
N VAL A 262 -21.04 6.19 -4.28
CA VAL A 262 -21.64 7.27 -5.08
C VAL A 262 -20.61 7.88 -6.02
N ARG A 263 -21.06 8.60 -7.04
CA ARG A 263 -20.17 9.35 -7.93
C ARG A 263 -19.89 10.75 -7.37
N PRO A 264 -18.75 11.38 -7.72
CA PRO A 264 -18.49 12.77 -7.41
C PRO A 264 -19.65 13.67 -7.85
N ALA A 265 -20.07 14.54 -6.94
CA ALA A 265 -21.15 15.52 -7.14
C ALA A 265 -20.78 16.89 -6.55
N LEU A 266 -19.52 17.02 -6.11
CA LEU A 266 -18.88 18.23 -5.62
C LEU A 266 -17.57 18.40 -6.39
N LEU A 267 -17.15 19.65 -6.59
CA LEU A 267 -15.89 19.95 -7.29
C LEU A 267 -14.70 19.31 -6.55
N GLU A 268 -14.70 19.37 -5.22
CA GLU A 268 -13.66 18.80 -4.37
C GLU A 268 -13.63 17.27 -4.46
N ALA A 269 -14.79 16.62 -4.57
CA ALA A 269 -14.88 15.17 -4.75
C ALA A 269 -14.34 14.74 -6.12
N GLU A 270 -14.65 15.51 -7.18
CA GLU A 270 -14.16 15.25 -8.53
C GLU A 270 -12.63 15.42 -8.57
N VAL A 271 -12.12 16.50 -8.00
CA VAL A 271 -10.68 16.76 -7.93
C VAL A 271 -9.98 15.68 -7.10
N LEU A 272 -10.51 15.30 -5.94
CA LEU A 272 -9.91 14.26 -5.10
C LEU A 272 -9.77 12.94 -5.86
N HIS A 273 -10.83 12.51 -6.55
CA HIS A 273 -10.79 11.30 -7.38
C HIS A 273 -9.68 11.35 -8.43
N GLN A 274 -9.57 12.46 -9.16
CA GLN A 274 -8.53 12.61 -10.19
C GLN A 274 -7.11 12.65 -9.60
N LEU A 275 -6.96 13.22 -8.40
CA LEU A 275 -5.66 13.27 -7.71
C LEU A 275 -5.23 11.89 -7.21
N ASP A 276 -6.17 11.10 -6.70
CA ASP A 276 -5.94 9.72 -6.28
C ASP A 276 -5.49 8.84 -7.45
N GLU A 277 -6.23 8.86 -8.56
CA GLU A 277 -5.88 8.14 -9.79
C GLU A 277 -4.52 8.57 -10.37
N LEU A 278 -4.21 9.88 -10.29
CA LEU A 278 -2.94 10.42 -10.76
C LEU A 278 -1.76 9.92 -9.92
N ASP A 279 -1.87 9.99 -8.59
CA ASP A 279 -0.81 9.53 -7.68
C ASP A 279 -0.56 8.03 -7.84
N ALA A 280 -1.63 7.23 -7.84
CA ALA A 280 -1.58 5.80 -8.10
C ALA A 280 -0.91 5.47 -9.45
N SER A 281 -1.28 6.20 -10.51
CA SER A 281 -0.71 6.03 -11.85
C SER A 281 0.78 6.36 -11.89
N ILE A 282 1.19 7.50 -11.29
CA ILE A 282 2.59 7.91 -11.23
C ILE A 282 3.41 6.86 -10.49
N GLN A 283 2.94 6.37 -9.34
CA GLN A 283 3.64 5.36 -8.58
C GLN A 283 3.79 4.05 -9.37
N MET A 284 2.72 3.57 -10.00
CA MET A 284 2.74 2.33 -10.77
C MET A 284 3.68 2.41 -11.99
N VAL A 285 3.67 3.54 -12.71
CA VAL A 285 4.59 3.76 -13.83
C VAL A 285 6.03 3.85 -13.33
N THR A 286 6.28 4.62 -12.27
CA THR A 286 7.64 4.82 -11.72
C THR A 286 8.24 3.49 -11.26
N SER A 287 7.51 2.71 -10.47
CA SER A 287 7.96 1.39 -10.02
C SER A 287 8.17 0.39 -11.16
N ALA A 288 7.43 0.50 -12.27
CA ALA A 288 7.66 -0.32 -13.46
C ALA A 288 8.95 0.10 -14.18
N LEU A 289 9.18 1.41 -14.34
CA LEU A 289 10.36 1.95 -15.01
C LEU A 289 11.66 1.74 -14.23
N GLU A 290 11.62 1.79 -12.89
CA GLU A 290 12.77 1.48 -12.01
C GLU A 290 13.41 0.12 -12.33
N LYS A 291 12.57 -0.87 -12.65
CA LYS A 291 12.96 -2.26 -12.95
C LYS A 291 13.22 -2.51 -14.44
N THR A 292 13.03 -1.51 -15.28
CA THR A 292 13.18 -1.61 -16.74
C THR A 292 14.54 -1.08 -17.14
N GLU A 293 15.29 -1.75 -18.02
CA GLU A 293 16.53 -1.16 -18.54
C GLU A 293 16.26 0.08 -19.41
N GLU A 294 17.21 1.01 -19.47
CA GLU A 294 17.09 2.18 -20.33
C GLU A 294 16.90 1.76 -21.80
N ASN A 295 16.10 2.52 -22.55
CA ASN A 295 15.70 2.23 -23.92
C ASN A 295 14.87 0.95 -24.12
N ASN A 296 14.27 0.41 -23.07
CA ASN A 296 13.36 -0.74 -23.14
C ASN A 296 11.95 -0.41 -22.62
N PHE A 297 11.01 -1.31 -22.91
CA PHE A 297 9.65 -1.27 -22.37
C PHE A 297 9.54 -2.11 -21.11
N SER A 298 8.84 -1.60 -20.11
CA SER A 298 8.49 -2.31 -18.89
C SER A 298 7.67 -3.56 -19.16
N GLU A 299 7.55 -4.40 -18.14
CA GLU A 299 6.48 -5.39 -18.07
C GLU A 299 5.09 -4.74 -18.10
N ARG A 300 4.05 -5.54 -18.38
CA ARG A 300 2.66 -5.07 -18.37
C ARG A 300 2.24 -4.70 -16.94
N VAL A 301 1.65 -3.51 -16.79
CA VAL A 301 1.12 -3.02 -15.51
C VAL A 301 -0.38 -3.26 -15.45
N PHE A 302 -0.81 -4.22 -14.62
CA PHE A 302 -2.21 -4.65 -14.54
C PHE A 302 -3.16 -3.50 -14.21
N GLY A 303 -2.85 -2.68 -13.21
CA GLY A 303 -3.66 -1.53 -12.77
C GLY A 303 -3.71 -0.36 -13.75
N LEU A 304 -3.01 -0.45 -14.89
CA LEU A 304 -3.00 0.57 -15.95
C LEU A 304 -3.38 -0.07 -17.29
N ASP A 305 -4.44 -0.87 -17.30
CA ASP A 305 -4.97 -1.56 -18.49
C ASP A 305 -3.97 -2.49 -19.18
N ASN A 306 -3.09 -3.12 -18.40
CA ASN A 306 -2.02 -3.98 -18.91
C ASN A 306 -1.10 -3.29 -19.95
N ARG A 307 -0.97 -1.96 -19.86
CA ARG A 307 -0.06 -1.17 -20.68
C ARG A 307 1.40 -1.41 -20.29
N ARG A 308 2.31 -1.15 -21.23
CA ARG A 308 3.77 -1.14 -21.03
C ARG A 308 4.25 0.30 -21.17
N PHE A 309 5.26 0.67 -20.39
CA PHE A 309 5.82 2.01 -20.38
C PHE A 309 7.29 1.98 -20.81
N TYR A 310 7.69 2.95 -21.63
CA TYR A 310 9.05 3.02 -22.16
C TYR A 310 9.96 3.79 -21.20
N ARG A 311 11.12 3.23 -20.86
CA ARG A 311 12.16 3.93 -20.10
C ARG A 311 13.06 4.72 -21.04
N SER A 312 12.77 6.01 -21.19
CA SER A 312 13.62 6.95 -21.92
C SER A 312 14.80 7.43 -21.06
N HIS A 313 15.84 7.93 -21.71
CA HIS A 313 16.98 8.58 -21.05
C HIS A 313 16.62 9.89 -20.34
N TYR A 314 15.41 10.43 -20.56
CA TYR A 314 14.89 11.61 -19.86
C TYR A 314 14.19 11.28 -18.54
N ASN A 315 13.89 10.01 -18.27
CA ASN A 315 13.25 9.63 -17.02
C ASN A 315 14.26 9.79 -15.86
N VAL A 316 13.98 10.73 -14.96
CA VAL A 316 14.69 10.83 -13.68
C VAL A 316 14.11 9.76 -12.76
N ILE A 317 14.94 8.79 -12.40
CA ILE A 317 14.63 7.81 -11.37
C ILE A 317 15.62 8.08 -10.26
N ASP A 318 15.17 8.74 -9.21
CA ASP A 318 15.98 8.92 -8.01
C ASP A 318 16.30 7.53 -7.45
N LYS A 319 17.59 7.21 -7.34
CA LYS A 319 18.08 5.96 -6.75
C LYS A 319 18.19 6.06 -5.25
#